data_AF-A0A527FSW6-F1
#
_entry.id   AF-A0A527FSW6-F1
#
_cell.length_a   1.000
_cell.length_b   1.000
_cell.length_c   1.000
_cell.angle_alpha   90.00
_cell.angle_beta   90.00
_cell.angle_gamma   90.00
#
_symmetry.space_group_name_H-M   'P 1'
#
loop_
_entity.id
_entity.type
_entity.pdbx_description
1 polymer ?
#
loop_
_entity_poly.entity_id
_entity_poly.type
_entity_poly.pdbx_seq_one_letter_code
_entity_poly.pdbx_strand_id
1 'polypeptide(L)' 'VPILIGGDCSMTIPFLAGFAEHGPVWVLQIDAHIDWRDEVYGERHGYSSPMRRASEMPHVAGMVQVGLRSVGSARITE' A
#
# COMPACT_ATOMS: atom_id res chain seq x y z
N VAL A 1 -0.47 -16.72 12.21
CA VAL A 1 -0.21 -15.82 11.05
C VAL A 1 -1.57 -15.30 10.58
N PRO A 2 -1.84 -13.99 10.69
CA PRO A 2 -3.10 -13.42 10.23
C PRO A 2 -3.17 -13.49 8.69
N ILE A 3 -4.34 -13.81 8.16
CA ILE A 3 -4.62 -13.85 6.72
C ILE A 3 -5.87 -13.01 6.49
N LEU A 4 -5.78 -12.05 5.58
CA LEU A 4 -6.90 -11.24 5.15
C LEU A 4 -7.33 -11.69 3.76
N ILE A 5 -8.60 -12.07 3.62
CA ILE A 5 -9.26 -12.19 2.31
C ILE A 5 -9.94 -10.85 2.04
N GLY A 6 -9.30 -10.04 1.19
CA GLY A 6 -9.66 -8.64 0.99
C GLY A 6 -10.89 -8.42 0.10
N GLY A 7 -11.23 -7.14 -0.05
CA GLY A 7 -12.05 -6.62 -1.14
C GLY A 7 -11.14 -6.02 -2.20
N ASP A 8 -11.18 -4.69 -2.36
CA ASP A 8 -10.16 -3.97 -3.12
C ASP A 8 -8.87 -3.75 -2.31
N CYS A 9 -7.83 -3.21 -2.96
CA CYS A 9 -6.49 -3.09 -2.39
C CYS A 9 -6.40 -2.11 -1.20
N SER A 10 -7.41 -1.25 -0.97
CA SER A 10 -7.45 -0.33 0.18
C SER A 10 -7.36 -1.05 1.52
N MET A 11 -7.90 -2.26 1.62
CA MET A 11 -7.92 -3.06 2.85
C MET A 11 -6.52 -3.43 3.36
N THR A 12 -5.50 -3.34 2.49
CA THR A 12 -4.09 -3.50 2.87
C THR A 12 -3.65 -2.46 3.90
N ILE A 13 -4.23 -1.25 3.86
CA ILE A 13 -3.86 -0.14 4.75
C ILE A 13 -4.17 -0.47 6.23
N PRO A 14 -5.44 -0.73 6.61
CA PRO A 14 -5.74 -1.08 8.00
C PRO A 14 -5.12 -2.42 8.41
N PHE A 15 -4.92 -3.35 7.46
CA PHE A 15 -4.26 -4.61 7.76
C PHE A 15 -2.81 -4.40 8.21
N LEU A 16 -2.02 -3.62 7.46
CA LEU A 16 -0.65 -3.28 7.84
C LEU A 16 -0.59 -2.44 9.12
N ALA A 17 -1.56 -1.53 9.34
CA ALA A 17 -1.63 -0.75 10.57
C ALA A 17 -1.76 -1.64 11.83
N GLY A 18 -2.44 -2.79 11.73
CA GLY A 18 -2.54 -3.76 12.82
C GLY A 18 -1.21 -4.37 13.29
N PHE A 19 -0.13 -4.21 12.52
CA PHE A 19 1.21 -4.68 12.87
C PHE A 19 2.09 -3.61 13.54
N ALA A 20 1.53 -2.47 13.96
CA ALA A 20 2.30 -1.38 14.56
C ALA A 20 3.20 -1.81 15.72
N GLU A 21 2.73 -2.76 16.55
CA GLU A 21 3.49 -3.31 17.70
C GLU A 21 4.37 -4.52 17.34
N HIS A 22 4.40 -4.93 16.08
CA HIS A 22 5.06 -6.15 15.59
C HIS A 22 6.14 -5.88 14.52
N GLY A 23 6.59 -4.63 14.40
CA GLY A 23 7.65 -4.24 13.46
C GLY A 23 9.04 -4.82 13.82
N PRO A 24 10.01 -4.78 12.88
CA PRO A 24 9.89 -4.23 11.52
C PRO A 24 9.20 -5.18 10.53
N VAL A 25 8.32 -4.64 9.68
CA VAL A 25 7.62 -5.36 8.61
C VAL A 25 8.23 -4.99 7.26
N TRP A 26 8.51 -6.00 6.43
CA TRP A 26 8.84 -5.83 5.01
C TRP A 26 7.64 -6.23 4.15
N VAL A 27 7.35 -5.41 3.13
CA VAL A 27 6.23 -5.67 2.21
C VAL A 27 6.76 -6.24 0.89
N LEU A 28 6.27 -7.42 0.49
CA LEU A 28 6.36 -7.90 -0.88
C LEU A 28 5.01 -7.66 -1.55
N GLN A 29 4.95 -6.68 -2.46
CA GLN A 29 3.77 -6.38 -3.24
C GLN A 29 3.89 -7.02 -4.62
N ILE A 30 2.90 -7.84 -4.98
CA ILE A 30 2.78 -8.43 -6.32
C ILE A 30 1.55 -7.80 -6.97
N ASP A 31 1.78 -6.87 -7.90
CA ASP A 31 0.70 -6.10 -8.50
C ASP A 31 1.10 -5.57 -9.88
N ALA A 32 0.12 -5.23 -10.72
CA ALA A 32 0.33 -4.45 -11.93
C ALA A 32 0.57 -2.96 -11.64
N HIS A 33 0.12 -2.47 -10.49
CA HIS A 33 0.04 -1.06 -10.09
C HIS A 33 0.98 -0.75 -8.91
N ILE A 34 1.56 0.44 -8.86
CA ILE A 34 2.52 0.84 -7.79
C ILE A 34 1.84 1.28 -6.48
N ASP A 35 0.56 1.65 -6.56
CA ASP A 35 -0.30 2.06 -5.46
C ASP A 35 0.25 3.24 -4.65
N TRP A 36 0.75 4.25 -5.37
CA TRP A 36 1.51 5.36 -4.81
C TRP A 36 0.79 6.70 -4.81
N ARG A 37 -0.53 6.73 -5.11
CA ARG A 37 -1.28 7.98 -5.12
C ARG A 37 -1.47 8.49 -3.70
N ASP A 38 -1.15 9.76 -3.46
CA ASP A 38 -1.47 10.38 -2.16
C ASP A 38 -2.98 10.50 -1.95
N GLU A 39 -3.70 10.90 -3.01
CA GLU A 39 -5.15 11.07 -3.02
C GLU A 39 -5.72 10.80 -4.43
N VAL A 40 -6.93 10.25 -4.47
CA VAL A 40 -7.76 10.11 -5.67
C VAL A 40 -9.19 10.55 -5.33
N TYR A 41 -9.68 11.60 -6.00
CA TYR A 41 -11.03 12.16 -5.80
C TYR A 41 -11.38 12.48 -4.33
N GLY A 42 -10.45 13.06 -3.56
CA GLY A 42 -10.68 13.35 -2.13
C GLY A 42 -10.44 12.16 -1.19
N GLU A 43 -10.15 10.96 -1.71
CA GLU A 43 -9.92 9.77 -0.90
C GLU A 43 -8.43 9.42 -0.81
N ARG A 44 -7.89 9.36 0.42
CA ARG A 44 -6.48 9.05 0.73
C ARG A 44 -6.26 7.60 1.13
N HIS A 45 -7.30 6.89 1.53
CA HIS A 45 -7.29 5.48 1.93
C HIS A 45 -7.97 4.59 0.88
N GLY A 46 -7.95 5.02 -0.39
CA GLY A 46 -8.53 4.27 -1.50
C GLY A 46 -7.58 3.24 -2.10
N TYR A 47 -8.08 2.44 -3.05
CA TYR A 47 -7.35 1.32 -3.69
C TYR A 47 -6.07 1.72 -4.43
N SER A 48 -5.87 3.00 -4.76
CA SER A 48 -4.67 3.49 -5.48
C SER A 48 -3.56 4.03 -4.56
N SER A 49 -3.79 4.03 -3.25
CA SER A 49 -2.91 4.59 -2.21
C SER A 49 -2.23 3.60 -1.24
N PRO A 50 -2.49 2.26 -1.22
CA PRO A 50 -1.99 1.39 -0.16
C PRO A 50 -0.49 1.45 0.10
N MET A 51 0.35 1.40 -0.93
CA MET A 51 1.80 1.39 -0.74
C MET A 51 2.33 2.77 -0.33
N ARG A 52 1.70 3.85 -0.80
CA ARG A 52 1.96 5.19 -0.28
C ARG A 52 1.64 5.27 1.22
N ARG A 53 0.49 4.78 1.67
CA ARG A 53 0.13 4.75 3.11
C ARG A 53 1.06 3.85 3.92
N ALA A 54 1.43 2.69 3.37
CA ALA A 54 2.38 1.79 4.02
C ALA A 54 3.75 2.45 4.22
N SER A 55 4.23 3.25 3.26
CA SER A 55 5.51 3.96 3.36
C SER A 55 5.55 5.02 4.48
N GLU A 56 4.39 5.49 4.92
CA GLU A 56 4.24 6.48 5.99
C GLU A 56 4.19 5.82 7.39
N MET A 57 4.13 4.48 7.46
CA MET A 57 4.05 3.73 8.71
C MET A 57 5.44 3.47 9.32
N PRO A 58 5.71 3.88 10.58
CA PRO A 58 7.03 3.71 11.19
C PRO A 58 7.53 2.27 11.30
N HIS A 59 6.61 1.30 11.38
CA HIS A 59 6.92 -0.12 11.49
C HIS A 59 7.15 -0.81 10.14
N VAL A 60 6.92 -0.14 9.01
CA VAL A 60 7.21 -0.67 7.68
C VAL A 60 8.64 -0.27 7.31
N ALA A 61 9.54 -1.25 7.32
CA ALA A 61 10.97 -1.02 7.11
C ALA A 61 11.34 -0.86 5.63
N GLY A 62 10.53 -1.39 4.73
CA GLY A 62 10.79 -1.34 3.30
C GLY A 62 9.82 -2.18 2.49
N MET A 63 9.92 -2.05 1.16
CA MET A 63 9.06 -2.79 0.24
C MET A 63 9.79 -3.20 -1.04
N VAL A 64 9.35 -4.33 -1.59
CA VAL A 64 9.72 -4.81 -2.92
C VAL A 64 8.44 -4.95 -3.73
N GLN A 65 8.38 -4.30 -4.88
CA GLN A 65 7.23 -4.28 -5.76
C GLN A 65 7.56 -5.03 -7.05
N VAL A 66 6.76 -6.06 -7.39
CA VAL A 66 7.01 -6.97 -8.51
C VAL A 66 5.78 -7.05 -9.41
N GLY A 67 6.01 -6.99 -10.73
CA GLY A 67 4.96 -7.16 -11.74
C GLY A 67 4.35 -5.86 -12.28
N LEU A 68 4.90 -4.72 -11.89
CA LEU A 68 4.47 -3.39 -12.32
C LEU A 68 4.46 -3.27 -13.85
N ARG A 69 3.30 -2.93 -14.41
CA ARG A 69 3.09 -2.78 -15.87
C ARG A 69 1.94 -1.84 -16.23
N SER A 70 1.35 -1.16 -15.25
CA SER A 70 0.25 -0.19 -15.43
C SER A 70 0.58 1.12 -14.73
N VAL A 71 0.22 2.23 -15.38
CA VAL A 71 0.59 3.61 -14.95
C VAL A 71 -0.45 4.28 -14.06
N GLY A 72 -1.60 3.64 -13.79
CA GLY A 72 -2.76 4.27 -13.16
C GLY A 72 -2.51 4.86 -11.77
N SER A 73 -1.61 4.25 -10.99
CA SER A 73 -1.32 4.65 -9.61
C SER A 73 0.06 5.30 -9.41
N ALA A 74 0.78 5.58 -10.51
CA ALA A 74 2.03 6.34 -10.51
C ALA A 74 1.81 7.65 -11.25
N ARG A 75 1.60 8.75 -10.54
CA ARG A 75 1.50 10.09 -11.15
C ARG A 75 2.34 11.06 -10.35
N ILE A 76 3.09 11.88 -11.07
CA ILE A 76 3.80 13.03 -10.49
C ILE A 76 2.73 13.96 -9.93
N THR A 77 2.84 14.31 -8.65
CA THR A 77 2.10 15.42 -8.06
C THR A 77 2.75 16.71 -8.55
N GLU A 78 1.98 17.60 -9.18
CA GLU A 78 2.40 18.97 -9.51
C GLU A 78 2.73 19.77 -8.25
#